data_AF-A0A843FX30-F1
#
_entry.id   AF-A0A843FX30-F1
#
_cell.length_a   1.000
_cell.length_b   1.000
_cell.length_c   1.000
_cell.angle_alpha   90.00
_cell.angle_beta   90.00
_cell.angle_gamma   90.00
#
_symmetry.space_group_name_H-M   'P 1'
#
loop_
_entity.id
_entity.type
_entity.pdbx_description
1 polymer ?
#
loop_
_entity_poly.entity_id
_entity_poly.type
_entity_poly.pdbx_seq_one_letter_code
_entity_poly.pdbx_strand_id
1 'polypeptide(L)'
;MTFLDKVGNKVDKMRSKQSENSDINSYNRQIREEKEAIEHLINKIGEFYWNNYANDNFDPQDEIAPAFKEIADRIEKKNELEAKIEARKQAGEAQRQEMDENTRIIEEKKAAEAAERKRQREEAKRIAAEEKAAQEMTSEEEDQEQQ
;
A
#
# COMPACT_ATOMS: atom_id res chain seq x y z
N MET A 1 1.88 -12.93 -22.17
CA MET A 1 0.98 -11.77 -22.11
C MET A 1 1.44 -10.86 -20.99
N THR A 2 1.81 -9.62 -21.31
CA THR A 2 2.76 -8.82 -20.50
C THR A 2 2.26 -7.42 -20.14
N PHE A 3 1.06 -7.05 -20.59
CA PHE A 3 0.50 -5.71 -20.43
C PHE A 3 -0.65 -5.68 -19.40
N LEU A 4 -1.61 -6.60 -19.50
CA LEU A 4 -2.79 -6.63 -18.63
C LEU A 4 -2.43 -6.81 -17.14
N ASP A 5 -1.51 -7.71 -16.81
CA ASP A 5 -1.07 -7.93 -15.42
C ASP A 5 -0.35 -6.71 -14.82
N LYS A 6 0.46 -6.00 -15.64
CA LYS A 6 1.15 -4.77 -15.20
C LYS A 6 0.18 -3.61 -15.00
N VAL A 7 -0.85 -3.52 -15.82
CA VAL A 7 -1.91 -2.53 -15.68
C VAL A 7 -2.75 -2.82 -14.44
N GLY A 8 -3.13 -4.08 -14.21
CA GLY A 8 -3.85 -4.51 -13.01
C GLY A 8 -3.14 -4.11 -11.71
N ASN A 9 -1.87 -4.49 -11.56
CA ASN A 9 -1.10 -4.15 -10.36
C ASN A 9 -0.94 -2.63 -10.14
N LYS A 10 -0.82 -1.84 -11.22
CA LYS A 10 -0.80 -0.37 -11.11
C LYS A 10 -2.12 0.20 -10.62
N VAL A 11 -3.25 -0.33 -11.12
CA VAL A 11 -4.59 0.09 -10.71
C VAL A 11 -4.84 -0.26 -9.25
N ASP A 12 -4.45 -1.45 -8.81
CA ASP A 12 -4.63 -1.88 -7.41
C ASP A 12 -3.81 -1.02 -6.43
N LYS A 13 -2.58 -0.67 -6.78
CA LYS A 13 -1.77 0.27 -6.00
C LYS A 13 -2.37 1.67 -5.92
N MET A 14 -2.93 2.18 -7.03
CA MET A 14 -3.62 3.47 -7.01
C MET A 14 -4.86 3.43 -6.11
N ARG A 15 -5.65 2.36 -6.20
CA ARG A 15 -6.82 2.16 -5.35
C ARG A 15 -6.46 2.07 -3.87
N SER A 16 -5.39 1.35 -3.53
CA SER A 16 -4.84 1.27 -2.17
C SER A 16 -4.41 2.63 -1.64
N LYS A 17 -3.71 3.45 -2.44
CA LYS A 17 -3.35 4.82 -2.06
C LYS A 17 -4.57 5.73 -1.89
N GLN A 18 -5.57 5.59 -2.76
CA GLN A 18 -6.78 6.39 -2.68
C GLN A 18 -7.59 6.07 -1.41
N SER A 19 -7.73 4.79 -1.05
CA SER A 19 -8.39 4.40 0.20
C SER A 19 -7.61 4.90 1.42
N GLU A 20 -6.28 4.76 1.41
CA GLU A 20 -5.41 5.29 2.48
C GLU A 20 -5.58 6.79 2.66
N ASN A 21 -5.55 7.57 1.58
CA ASN A 21 -5.74 9.01 1.65
C ASN A 21 -7.15 9.39 2.15
N SER A 22 -8.18 8.63 1.77
CA SER A 22 -9.54 8.85 2.26
C SER A 22 -9.63 8.65 3.77
N ASP A 23 -9.05 7.56 4.29
CA ASP A 23 -9.04 7.26 5.72
C ASP A 23 -8.25 8.33 6.50
N ILE A 24 -7.06 8.70 6.02
CA ILE A 24 -6.22 9.73 6.62
C ILE A 24 -6.93 11.09 6.62
N ASN A 25 -7.62 11.45 5.54
CA ASN A 25 -8.39 12.69 5.47
C ASN A 25 -9.55 12.70 6.48
N SER A 26 -10.21 11.56 6.69
CA SER A 26 -11.24 11.41 7.72
C SER A 26 -10.65 11.63 9.12
N TYR A 27 -9.50 11.03 9.44
CA TYR A 27 -8.83 11.23 10.72
C TYR A 27 -8.35 12.68 10.91
N ASN A 28 -7.80 13.32 9.87
CA ASN A 28 -7.41 14.72 9.92
C ASN A 28 -8.59 15.66 10.17
N ARG A 29 -9.75 15.34 9.60
CA ARG A 29 -10.98 16.08 9.87
C ARG A 29 -11.39 15.94 11.35
N GLN A 30 -11.37 14.72 11.89
CA GLN A 30 -11.67 14.50 13.30
C GLN A 30 -10.67 15.22 14.23
N ILE A 31 -9.38 15.21 13.90
CA ILE A 31 -8.36 15.98 14.63
C ILE A 31 -8.68 17.47 14.63
N ARG A 32 -9.15 18.01 13.50
CA ARG A 32 -9.56 19.42 13.41
C ARG A 32 -10.77 19.72 14.30
N GLU A 33 -11.78 18.85 14.28
CA GLU A 33 -12.97 18.98 15.13
C GLU A 33 -12.59 18.95 16.62
N GLU A 34 -11.65 18.09 17.03
CA GLU A 34 -11.14 18.08 18.41
C GLU A 34 -10.35 19.34 18.78
N LYS A 35 -9.53 19.88 17.86
CA LYS A 35 -8.82 21.15 18.08
C LYS A 35 -9.79 22.31 18.27
N GLU A 36 -10.80 22.41 17.41
CA GLU A 36 -11.85 23.45 17.50
C GLU A 36 -12.62 23.34 18.83
N ALA A 37 -12.92 22.11 19.28
CA ALA A 37 -13.57 21.88 20.57
C ALA A 37 -12.67 22.30 21.76
N ILE A 38 -11.38 21.98 21.71
CA ILE A 38 -10.40 22.40 22.74
C ILE A 38 -10.30 23.94 22.78
N GLU A 39 -10.18 24.60 21.64
CA GLU A 39 -10.12 26.07 21.56
C GLU A 39 -11.36 26.72 22.17
N HIS A 40 -12.55 26.18 21.86
CA HIS A 40 -13.80 26.66 22.43
C HIS A 40 -13.86 26.47 23.96
N LEU A 41 -13.39 25.33 24.48
CA LEU A 41 -13.30 25.12 25.93
C LEU A 41 -12.31 26.10 26.57
N ILE A 42 -11.13 26.32 25.99
CA ILE A 42 -10.15 27.29 26.50
C ILE A 42 -10.74 28.70 26.55
N ASN A 43 -11.47 29.11 25.51
CA ASN A 43 -12.13 30.42 25.49
C ASN A 43 -13.18 30.55 26.60
N LYS A 44 -14.01 29.53 26.81
CA LYS A 44 -14.98 29.49 27.92
C LYS A 44 -14.31 29.62 29.28
N ILE A 45 -13.18 28.93 29.48
CA ILE A 45 -12.39 29.03 30.70
C ILE A 45 -11.89 30.48 30.89
N GLY A 46 -11.36 31.09 29.84
CA GLY A 46 -10.90 32.48 29.86
C GLY A 46 -12.01 33.48 30.19
N GLU A 47 -13.18 33.35 29.54
CA GLU A 47 -14.36 34.18 29.80
C GLU A 47 -14.85 34.04 31.25
N PHE A 48 -14.84 32.83 31.80
CA PHE A 48 -15.21 32.58 33.18
C PHE A 48 -14.30 33.31 34.17
N TYR A 49 -12.97 33.18 34.01
CA TYR A 49 -12.02 33.89 34.86
C TYR A 49 -12.11 35.41 34.71
N TRP A 50 -12.32 35.90 33.50
CA TRP A 50 -12.52 37.33 33.25
C TRP A 50 -13.77 37.87 33.97
N ASN A 51 -14.89 37.16 33.86
CA ASN A 51 -16.15 37.57 34.50
C ASN A 51 -16.04 37.53 36.04
N ASN A 52 -15.37 36.53 36.61
CA ASN A 52 -15.16 36.46 38.06
C ASN A 52 -14.21 37.55 38.57
N TYR A 53 -13.17 37.88 37.81
CA TYR A 53 -12.32 39.03 38.09
C TYR A 53 -13.12 40.34 38.04
N ALA A 54 -13.95 40.55 37.01
CA ALA A 54 -14.75 41.75 36.86
C ALA A 54 -15.81 41.94 37.97
N ASN A 55 -16.24 40.85 38.61
CA ASN A 55 -17.27 40.85 39.64
C ASN A 55 -16.72 40.75 41.08
N ASP A 56 -15.40 40.90 41.29
CA ASP A 56 -14.71 40.75 42.59
C ASP A 56 -14.98 39.40 43.31
N ASN A 57 -15.44 38.39 42.57
CA ASN A 57 -15.84 37.09 43.12
C ASN A 57 -14.83 36.03 42.67
N PHE A 58 -13.62 36.11 43.22
CA PHE A 58 -12.50 35.25 42.85
C PHE A 58 -12.52 33.94 43.64
N ASP A 59 -13.59 33.14 43.49
CA ASP A 59 -13.53 31.71 43.86
C ASP A 59 -14.00 30.80 42.71
N PRO A 60 -13.09 30.48 41.77
CA PRO A 60 -13.42 29.91 40.45
C PRO A 60 -13.12 28.41 40.28
N GLN A 61 -12.61 27.67 41.28
CA GLN A 61 -11.92 26.40 41.02
C GLN A 61 -12.82 25.18 40.73
N ASP A 62 -14.02 25.09 41.31
CA ASP A 62 -14.86 23.88 41.17
C ASP A 62 -15.68 23.83 39.87
N GLU A 63 -16.13 24.98 39.35
CA GLU A 63 -17.01 25.02 38.17
C GLU A 63 -16.29 24.70 36.86
N ILE A 64 -14.98 24.94 36.80
CA ILE A 64 -14.17 24.80 35.58
C ILE A 64 -13.38 23.49 35.54
N ALA A 65 -13.18 22.83 36.68
CA ALA A 65 -12.45 21.55 36.75
C ALA A 65 -12.95 20.50 35.73
N PRO A 66 -14.28 20.36 35.46
CA PRO A 66 -14.76 19.47 34.41
C PRO A 66 -14.28 19.85 33.00
N ALA A 67 -14.15 21.15 32.70
CA ALA A 67 -13.70 21.62 31.38
C ALA A 67 -12.22 21.31 31.14
N PHE A 68 -11.37 21.43 32.17
CA PHE A 68 -9.96 21.02 32.07
C PHE A 68 -9.81 19.52 31.85
N LYS A 69 -10.64 18.71 32.52
CA LYS A 69 -10.69 17.26 32.28
C LYS A 69 -11.13 16.94 30.85
N GLU A 70 -12.17 17.61 30.36
CA GLU A 70 -12.62 17.43 28.98
C GLU A 70 -11.54 17.81 27.95
N ILE A 71 -10.76 18.88 28.20
CA ILE A 71 -9.61 19.23 27.36
C ILE A 71 -8.57 18.10 27.35
N ALA A 72 -8.25 17.52 28.51
CA ALA A 72 -7.29 16.42 28.61
C ALA A 72 -7.76 15.19 27.82
N ASP A 73 -9.02 14.77 28.00
CA ASP A 73 -9.61 13.64 27.28
C ASP A 73 -9.59 13.87 25.75
N ARG A 74 -9.85 15.11 25.29
CA ARG A 74 -9.79 15.48 23.87
C ARG A 74 -8.37 15.49 23.31
N ILE A 75 -7.38 15.88 24.12
CA ILE A 75 -5.95 15.79 23.74
C ILE A 75 -5.55 14.32 23.55
N GLU A 76 -5.96 13.44 24.47
CA GLU A 76 -5.71 11.99 24.33
C GLU A 76 -6.35 11.44 23.06
N LYS A 77 -7.62 11.76 22.81
CA LYS A 77 -8.33 11.34 21.59
C LYS A 77 -7.64 11.85 20.31
N LYS A 78 -7.14 13.08 20.32
CA LYS A 78 -6.34 13.62 19.21
C LYS A 78 -5.06 12.81 18.99
N ASN A 79 -4.34 12.47 20.05
CA ASN A 79 -3.11 11.66 19.96
C ASN A 79 -3.40 10.24 19.44
N GLU A 80 -4.52 9.64 19.85
CA GLU A 80 -4.97 8.35 19.30
C GLU A 80 -5.27 8.43 17.79
N LEU A 81 -5.89 9.52 17.33
CA LEU A 81 -6.15 9.73 15.90
C LEU A 81 -4.84 9.90 15.11
N GLU A 82 -3.85 10.60 15.68
CA GLU A 82 -2.51 10.72 15.09
C GLU A 82 -1.83 9.35 15.00
N ALA A 83 -1.93 8.51 16.04
CA ALA A 83 -1.43 7.14 16.02
C ALA A 83 -2.14 6.27 14.96
N LYS A 84 -3.47 6.43 14.79
CA LYS A 84 -4.24 5.75 13.73
C LYS A 84 -3.80 6.15 12.33
N ILE A 85 -3.46 7.43 12.11
CA ILE A 85 -2.89 7.89 10.83
C ILE A 85 -1.58 7.18 10.54
N GLU A 86 -0.69 7.11 11.52
CA GLU A 86 0.61 6.47 11.35
C GLU A 86 0.49 4.96 11.09
N ALA A 87 -0.33 4.26 11.88
CA ALA A 87 -0.63 2.85 11.65
C ALA A 87 -1.23 2.60 10.26
N ARG A 88 -2.11 3.50 9.78
CA ARG A 88 -2.74 3.37 8.46
C ARG A 88 -1.75 3.56 7.31
N LYS A 89 -0.79 4.47 7.45
CA LYS A 89 0.31 4.66 6.49
C LYS A 89 1.19 3.43 6.41
N GLN A 90 1.61 2.90 7.56
CA GLN A 90 2.43 1.69 7.64
C GLN A 90 1.71 0.49 7.02
N ALA A 91 0.42 0.30 7.32
CA ALA A 91 -0.39 -0.75 6.71
C ALA A 91 -0.50 -0.60 5.19
N GLY A 92 -0.71 0.63 4.70
CA GLY A 92 -0.77 0.91 3.26
C GLY A 92 0.56 0.65 2.56
N GLU A 93 1.68 0.96 3.20
CA GLU A 93 3.02 0.67 2.68
C GLU A 93 3.30 -0.84 2.63
N ALA A 94 2.99 -1.58 3.69
CA ALA A 94 3.14 -3.03 3.74
C ALA A 94 2.34 -3.73 2.62
N GLN A 95 1.08 -3.31 2.39
CA GLN A 95 0.26 -3.83 1.28
C GLN A 95 0.91 -3.60 -0.09
N ARG A 96 1.53 -2.43 -0.31
CA ARG A 96 2.21 -2.11 -1.57
C ARG A 96 3.48 -2.93 -1.76
N GLN A 97 4.24 -3.16 -0.69
CA GLN A 97 5.41 -4.03 -0.72
C GLN A 97 5.02 -5.47 -1.06
N GLU A 98 3.93 -5.99 -0.49
CA GLU A 98 3.41 -7.32 -0.82
C GLU A 98 2.99 -7.43 -2.29
N MET A 99 2.29 -6.41 -2.82
CA MET A 99 1.94 -6.34 -4.26
C MET A 99 3.18 -6.33 -5.17
N ASP A 100 4.25 -5.63 -4.76
CA ASP A 100 5.52 -5.60 -5.48
C ASP A 100 6.22 -6.96 -5.47
N GLU A 101 6.30 -7.62 -4.31
CA GLU A 101 6.93 -8.92 -4.16
C GLU A 101 6.19 -10.00 -4.96
N ASN A 102 4.87 -10.04 -4.88
CA ASN A 102 4.06 -10.95 -5.67
C ASN A 102 4.27 -10.75 -7.18
N THR A 103 4.45 -9.51 -7.63
CA THR A 103 4.73 -9.21 -9.04
C THR A 103 6.09 -9.74 -9.46
N ARG A 104 7.12 -9.56 -8.62
CA ARG A 104 8.47 -10.10 -8.88
C ARG A 104 8.45 -11.61 -9.00
N ILE A 105 7.78 -12.31 -8.07
CA ILE A 105 7.67 -13.77 -8.10
C ILE A 105 6.99 -14.25 -9.40
N ILE A 106 5.93 -13.56 -9.84
CA ILE A 106 5.23 -13.90 -11.08
C ILE A 106 6.13 -13.64 -12.31
N GLU A 107 6.86 -12.52 -12.33
CA GLU A 107 7.78 -12.20 -13.41
C GLU A 107 8.95 -13.19 -13.49
N GLU A 108 9.52 -13.58 -12.35
CA GLU A 108 10.60 -14.56 -12.26
C GLU A 108 10.15 -15.95 -12.73
N LYS A 109 9.00 -16.44 -12.26
CA LYS A 109 8.42 -17.72 -12.72
C LYS A 109 8.18 -17.72 -14.23
N LYS A 110 7.64 -16.62 -14.77
CA LYS A 110 7.41 -16.49 -16.21
C LYS A 110 8.72 -16.43 -17.00
N ALA A 111 9.73 -15.76 -16.48
CA ALA A 111 11.06 -15.71 -17.11
C ALA A 111 11.72 -17.09 -17.14
N ALA A 112 11.62 -17.85 -16.03
CA ALA A 112 12.10 -19.22 -15.95
C ALA A 112 11.38 -20.14 -16.96
N GLU A 113 10.05 -20.08 -17.01
CA GLU A 113 9.25 -20.86 -17.97
C GLU A 113 9.57 -20.50 -19.42
N ALA A 114 9.77 -19.21 -19.72
CA ALA A 114 10.17 -18.76 -21.06
C ALA A 114 11.57 -19.27 -21.44
N ALA A 115 12.52 -19.28 -20.50
CA ALA A 115 13.86 -19.80 -20.72
C ALA A 115 13.84 -21.31 -20.96
N GLU A 116 13.06 -22.06 -20.18
CA GLU A 116 12.89 -23.49 -20.35
C GLU A 116 12.27 -23.85 -21.71
N ARG A 117 11.18 -23.16 -22.09
CA ARG A 117 10.57 -23.32 -23.42
C ARG A 117 11.54 -23.00 -24.55
N LYS A 118 12.43 -22.03 -24.37
CA LYS A 118 13.46 -21.70 -25.37
C LYS A 118 14.47 -22.83 -25.51
N ARG A 119 14.94 -23.41 -24.39
CA ARG A 119 15.84 -24.58 -24.40
C ARG A 119 15.20 -25.79 -25.07
N GLN A 120 13.97 -26.13 -24.71
CA GLN A 120 13.22 -27.23 -25.34
C GLN A 120 13.08 -27.04 -26.86
N ARG A 121 12.83 -25.80 -27.32
CA ARG A 121 12.77 -25.49 -28.76
C ARG A 121 14.12 -25.61 -29.46
N GLU A 122 15.22 -25.24 -28.80
CA GLU A 122 16.56 -25.37 -29.36
C GLU A 122 17.00 -26.84 -29.44
N GLU A 123 16.68 -27.64 -28.42
CA GLU A 123 16.96 -29.08 -28.39
C GLU A 123 16.13 -29.83 -29.43
N ALA A 124 14.82 -29.56 -29.52
CA ALA A 124 13.97 -30.14 -30.56
C ALA A 124 14.45 -29.80 -31.99
N LYS A 125 14.98 -28.58 -32.21
CA LYS A 125 15.58 -28.20 -33.49
C LYS A 125 16.87 -28.96 -33.79
N ARG A 126 17.70 -29.25 -32.77
CA ARG A 126 18.92 -30.04 -32.95
C ARG A 126 18.59 -31.49 -33.31
N ILE A 127 17.68 -32.12 -32.58
CA ILE A 127 17.23 -33.49 -32.83
C ILE A 127 16.66 -33.59 -34.25
N ALA A 128 15.77 -32.67 -34.64
CA ALA A 128 15.19 -32.68 -35.99
C ALA A 128 16.24 -32.47 -37.10
N ALA A 129 17.31 -31.72 -36.84
CA ALA A 129 18.42 -31.54 -37.79
C ALA A 129 19.29 -32.80 -37.89
N GLU A 130 19.57 -33.47 -36.77
CA GLU A 130 20.31 -34.74 -36.74
C GLU A 130 19.54 -35.87 -37.44
N GLU A 131 18.23 -36.00 -37.17
CA GLU A 131 17.38 -36.99 -37.87
C GLU A 131 17.34 -36.74 -39.37
N LYS A 132 17.24 -35.48 -39.80
CA LYS A 132 17.24 -35.14 -41.22
C LYS A 132 18.59 -35.45 -41.90
N ALA A 133 19.70 -35.13 -41.24
CA ALA A 133 21.03 -35.46 -41.76
C ALA A 133 21.28 -36.98 -41.82
N ALA A 134 20.78 -37.74 -40.84
CA ALA A 134 20.87 -39.20 -40.86
C ALA A 134 20.05 -39.81 -42.01
N GLN A 135 18.86 -39.28 -42.27
CA GLN A 135 18.03 -39.70 -43.42
C GLN A 135 18.70 -39.42 -44.76
N GLU A 136 19.32 -38.23 -44.91
CA GLU A 136 20.05 -37.86 -46.13
C GLU A 136 21.25 -38.79 -46.39
N MET A 137 22.02 -39.18 -45.36
CA MET A 137 23.12 -40.14 -45.52
C MET A 137 22.66 -41.56 -45.86
N THR A 138 21.55 -42.03 -45.27
CA THR A 138 21.01 -43.35 -45.63
C THR A 138 20.46 -43.40 -47.05
N SER A 139 19.90 -42.30 -47.57
CA SER A 139 19.49 -42.24 -48.98
C SER A 139 20.67 -42.16 -49.96
N GLU A 140 21.79 -41.56 -49.56
CA GLU A 140 23.01 -41.53 -50.38
C GLU A 140 23.74 -42.89 -50.42
N GLU A 141 23.68 -43.68 -49.34
CA GLU A 141 24.22 -45.05 -49.32
C GLU A 141 23.37 -46.01 -50.17
N GLU A 142 22.04 -45.91 -50.12
CA GLU A 142 21.14 -46.75 -50.94
C GLU A 142 21.27 -46.46 -52.46
N ASP A 143 21.56 -45.21 -52.84
CA ASP A 143 21.81 -44.83 -54.25
C ASP A 143 23.19 -45.28 -54.77
N GLN A 144 24.17 -45.52 -53.88
CA GLN A 144 25.50 -46.03 -54.27
C GLN A 144 25.55 -47.55 -54.41
N GLU A 145 24.69 -48.31 -53.72
CA GLU A 145 24.61 -49.77 -53.87
C GLU A 145 23.85 -50.23 -55.13
N GLN A 146 23.18 -49.31 -55.86
CA GLN A 146 22.43 -49.62 -57.09
C GLN A 146 23.17 -49.33 -58.41
N GLN A 147 24.45 -48.91 -58.36
CA GLN A 147 25.33 -48.73 -59.55
C GLN A 147 26.34 -49.87 -59.70
#